data_AF-A0A7J4ICN5-F1
#
_entry.id   AF-A0A7J4ICN5-F1
#
_cell.length_a   1.000
_cell.length_b   1.000
_cell.length_c   1.000
_cell.angle_alpha   90.00
_cell.angle_beta   90.00
_cell.angle_gamma   90.00
#
_symmetry.space_group_name_H-M   'P 1'
#
loop_
_entity.id
_entity.type
_entity.pdbx_description
1 polymer ?
#
loop_
_entity_poly.entity_id
_entity_poly.type
_entity_poly.pdbx_seq_one_letter_code
_entity_poly.pdbx_strand_id
1 'polypeptide(L)'
;MTEEVPYEGVKKIGDIEIRRYSEVILAVVEGFIGDSGFSLLFQYISGENKTRQRIAMTAPVITSEKIRMTTPVITKNEYMAFALPSTYTKETVPVPTNPAVKIEIEPKKEMAVLRFSGRTADVRVEKYVQKLKTSLQAQGIQSRGEPVLMRYNSPFTPGFLRRNEVGIEISFNK
;
A
#
# COMPACT_ATOMS: atom_id res chain seq x y z
N MET A 1 3.46 13.27 14.20
CA MET A 1 2.41 13.13 13.18
C MET A 1 3.07 12.49 11.97
N THR A 2 2.51 11.41 11.43
CA THR A 2 3.08 10.71 10.27
C THR A 2 2.55 11.40 9.01
N GLU A 3 3.43 11.72 8.04
CA GLU A 3 3.01 12.25 6.74
C GLU A 3 2.17 11.20 6.00
N GLU A 4 1.03 11.58 5.42
CA GLU A 4 0.25 10.69 4.55
C GLU A 4 0.59 10.96 3.09
N VAL A 5 0.65 9.90 2.27
CA VAL A 5 0.85 10.04 0.82
C VAL A 5 -0.26 10.92 0.25
N PRO A 6 0.07 12.05 -0.40
CA PRO A 6 -0.92 12.97 -0.93
C PRO A 6 -1.66 12.34 -2.12
N TYR A 7 -2.95 12.67 -2.23
CA TYR A 7 -3.79 12.28 -3.35
C TYR A 7 -4.80 13.37 -3.69
N GLU A 8 -5.25 13.38 -4.94
CA GLU A 8 -6.39 14.16 -5.41
C GLU A 8 -7.66 13.30 -5.35
N GLY A 9 -8.70 13.76 -4.65
CA GLY A 9 -10.00 13.10 -4.65
C GLY A 9 -10.76 13.40 -5.94
N VAL A 10 -10.90 12.39 -6.82
CA VAL A 10 -11.52 12.54 -8.15
C VAL A 10 -13.04 12.38 -8.08
N LYS A 11 -13.53 11.38 -7.35
CA LYS A 11 -14.97 11.09 -7.24
C LYS A 11 -15.27 10.28 -5.98
N LYS A 12 -16.48 10.42 -5.44
CA LYS A 12 -17.01 9.53 -4.40
C LYS A 12 -18.22 8.75 -4.92
N ILE A 13 -18.27 7.45 -4.63
CA ILE A 13 -19.36 6.53 -5.02
C ILE A 13 -19.76 5.74 -3.77
N GLY A 14 -20.76 6.24 -3.03
CA GLY A 14 -21.11 5.70 -1.72
C GLY A 14 -19.92 5.78 -0.76
N ASP A 15 -19.46 4.62 -0.27
CA ASP A 15 -18.29 4.49 0.61
C ASP A 15 -16.94 4.47 -0.14
N ILE A 16 -16.97 4.38 -1.48
CA ILE A 16 -15.76 4.26 -2.31
C ILE A 16 -15.29 5.63 -2.73
N GLU A 17 -13.98 5.84 -2.63
CA GLU A 17 -13.31 7.04 -3.09
C GLU A 17 -12.43 6.72 -4.28
N ILE A 18 -12.60 7.44 -5.38
CA ILE A 18 -11.69 7.43 -6.52
C ILE A 18 -10.64 8.49 -6.26
N ARG A 19 -9.40 8.06 -6.14
CA ARG A 19 -8.25 8.90 -5.84
C ARG A 19 -7.24 8.85 -6.98
N ARG A 20 -6.59 9.96 -7.23
CA ARG A 20 -5.45 10.04 -8.13
C ARG A 20 -4.20 10.31 -7.30
N TYR A 21 -3.27 9.37 -7.38
CA TYR A 21 -1.96 9.47 -6.76
C TYR A 21 -0.98 9.99 -7.80
N SER A 22 -0.16 10.98 -7.40
CA SER A 22 1.04 11.35 -8.15
C SER A 22 2.06 10.20 -8.15
N GLU A 23 3.16 10.39 -8.87
CA GLU A 23 4.30 9.47 -8.74
C GLU A 23 4.77 9.39 -7.27
N VAL A 24 5.04 8.17 -6.79
CA VAL A 24 5.48 7.91 -5.42
C VAL A 24 6.71 7.01 -5.46
N ILE A 25 7.71 7.33 -4.64
CA ILE A 25 8.86 6.43 -4.43
C ILE A 25 8.51 5.46 -3.31
N LEU A 26 8.68 4.17 -3.58
CA LEU A 26 8.43 3.08 -2.65
C LEU A 26 9.76 2.43 -2.25
N ALA A 27 9.93 2.17 -0.96
CA ALA A 27 10.88 1.16 -0.49
C ALA A 27 10.13 -0.16 -0.34
N VAL A 28 10.61 -1.21 -1.01
CA VAL A 28 9.89 -2.47 -1.23
C VAL A 28 10.71 -3.65 -0.72
N VAL A 29 10.03 -4.62 -0.12
CA VAL A 29 10.55 -5.95 0.21
C VAL A 29 9.59 -7.02 -0.30
N GLU A 30 10.14 -8.10 -0.82
CA GLU A 30 9.40 -9.25 -1.36
C GLU A 30 9.86 -10.54 -0.69
N GLY A 31 8.97 -11.53 -0.58
CA GLY A 31 9.34 -12.89 -0.18
C GLY A 31 9.71 -13.03 1.29
N PHE A 32 9.13 -12.17 2.13
CA PHE A 32 9.29 -12.23 3.58
C PHE A 32 8.21 -13.12 4.23
N ILE A 33 8.33 -13.33 5.54
CA ILE A 33 7.35 -14.06 6.35
C ILE A 33 6.89 -13.15 7.49
N GLY A 34 5.59 -12.81 7.50
CA GLY A 34 4.98 -12.04 8.58
C GLY A 34 5.57 -10.63 8.70
N ASP A 35 5.90 -10.19 9.91
CA ASP A 35 6.38 -8.81 10.16
C ASP A 35 7.88 -8.60 9.85
N SER A 36 8.57 -9.61 9.31
CA SER A 36 9.99 -9.49 8.94
C SER A 36 10.23 -8.43 7.85
N GLY A 37 9.30 -8.30 6.89
CA GLY A 37 9.36 -7.25 5.86
C GLY A 37 9.29 -5.83 6.46
N PHE A 38 8.43 -5.64 7.47
CA PHE A 38 8.31 -4.35 8.14
C PHE A 38 9.63 -3.95 8.82
N SER A 39 10.28 -4.90 9.50
CA SER A 39 11.55 -4.64 10.18
C SER A 39 12.65 -4.20 9.21
N LEU A 40 12.74 -4.84 8.03
CA LEU A 40 13.70 -4.47 6.99
C LEU A 40 13.47 -3.04 6.46
N LEU A 41 12.22 -2.70 6.15
CA LEU A 41 11.86 -1.36 5.70
C LEU A 41 12.07 -0.32 6.80
N PHE A 42 11.78 -0.67 8.06
CA PHE A 42 11.99 0.19 9.21
C PHE A 42 13.47 0.47 9.47
N GLN A 43 14.34 -0.53 9.35
CA GLN A 43 15.79 -0.36 9.44
C GLN A 43 16.31 0.57 8.35
N TYR A 44 15.84 0.41 7.11
CA TYR A 44 16.20 1.29 5.99
C TYR A 44 15.90 2.77 6.28
N ILE A 45 14.65 3.09 6.67
CA ILE A 45 14.28 4.48 7.00
C ILE A 45 14.94 4.98 8.29
N SER A 46 15.42 4.09 9.16
CA SER A 46 16.11 4.43 10.40
C SER A 46 17.61 4.70 10.23
N GLY A 47 18.17 4.47 9.04
CA GLY A 47 19.57 4.76 8.71
C GLY A 47 20.35 3.59 8.09
N GLU A 48 19.72 2.44 7.83
CA GLU A 48 20.36 1.34 7.08
C GLU A 48 20.35 1.61 5.57
N ASN A 49 21.05 2.68 5.20
CA ASN A 49 21.26 3.16 3.85
C ASN A 49 22.66 3.77 3.73
N LYS A 50 23.16 3.93 2.50
CA LYS A 50 24.56 4.31 2.25
C LYS A 50 24.97 5.64 2.88
N THR A 51 24.02 6.57 3.05
CA THR A 51 24.26 7.89 3.64
C THR A 51 24.01 7.93 5.14
N ARG A 52 23.55 6.83 5.75
CA ARG A 52 23.12 6.73 7.16
C ARG A 52 22.05 7.77 7.53
N GLN A 53 21.30 8.22 6.54
CA GLN A 53 20.27 9.25 6.71
C GLN A 53 19.00 8.64 7.28
N ARG A 54 18.36 9.36 8.22
CA ARG A 54 17.01 9.00 8.68
C ARG A 54 15.97 9.59 7.73
N ILE A 55 15.05 8.73 7.31
CA ILE A 55 13.91 9.07 6.45
C ILE A 55 12.67 9.15 7.35
N ALA A 56 11.88 10.20 7.22
CA ALA A 56 10.64 10.33 7.98
C ALA A 56 9.67 9.19 7.59
N MET A 57 9.04 8.57 8.58
CA MET A 57 8.02 7.57 8.34
C MET A 57 6.79 8.22 7.71
N THR A 58 6.23 7.59 6.68
CA THR A 58 4.95 7.98 6.07
C THR A 58 3.89 6.91 6.27
N ALA A 59 2.65 7.24 5.95
CA ALA A 59 1.53 6.33 5.87
C ALA A 59 0.88 6.43 4.47
N PRO A 60 0.32 5.35 3.92
CA PRO A 60 0.17 4.03 4.52
C PRO A 60 1.40 3.12 4.37
N VAL A 61 1.46 2.07 5.19
CA VAL A 61 2.20 0.84 4.85
C VAL A 61 1.34 0.04 3.89
N ILE A 62 1.89 -0.30 2.73
CA ILE A 62 1.22 -1.02 1.66
C ILE A 62 1.63 -2.49 1.73
N THR A 63 0.67 -3.40 1.71
CA THR A 63 0.91 -4.86 1.65
C THR A 63 0.05 -5.49 0.57
N SER A 64 0.61 -6.46 -0.17
CA SER A 64 -0.18 -7.29 -1.09
C SER A 64 -1.17 -8.14 -0.31
N GLU A 65 -2.40 -8.26 -0.79
CA GLU A 65 -3.36 -9.20 -0.20
C GLU A 65 -3.20 -10.61 -0.79
N LYS A 66 -3.19 -11.60 0.10
CA LYS A 66 -3.28 -13.02 -0.26
C LYS A 66 -4.74 -13.36 -0.55
N ILE A 67 -5.23 -13.08 -1.75
CA ILE A 67 -6.51 -13.66 -2.17
C ILE A 67 -6.26 -15.15 -2.40
N ARG A 68 -6.81 -15.99 -1.52
CA ARG A 68 -6.83 -17.46 -1.71
C ARG A 68 -7.80 -17.77 -2.85
N MET A 69 -7.35 -17.62 -4.09
CA MET A 69 -8.10 -18.14 -5.24
C MET A 69 -8.03 -19.68 -5.19
N THR A 70 -9.18 -20.34 -5.23
CA THR A 70 -9.30 -21.79 -5.38
C THR A 70 -8.68 -22.25 -6.70
N THR A 71 -7.87 -23.31 -6.67
CA THR A 71 -7.02 -23.93 -7.74
C THR A 71 -5.60 -23.38 -7.89
N PRO A 72 -4.59 -24.24 -8.16
CA PRO A 72 -3.24 -24.03 -7.66
C PRO A 72 -2.49 -23.01 -8.51
N VAL A 73 -2.41 -21.78 -8.02
CA VAL A 73 -1.38 -20.83 -8.43
C VAL A 73 -0.41 -20.75 -7.27
N ILE A 74 0.86 -21.08 -7.53
CA ILE A 74 1.97 -20.85 -6.61
C ILE A 74 1.99 -19.34 -6.33
N THR A 75 1.35 -18.89 -5.24
CA THR A 75 1.37 -17.48 -4.82
C THR A 75 2.76 -17.22 -4.24
N LYS A 76 3.70 -16.85 -5.11
CA LYS A 76 5.08 -16.54 -4.75
C LYS A 76 5.15 -15.09 -4.25
N ASN A 77 5.52 -14.98 -2.97
CA ASN A 77 6.15 -13.84 -2.29
C ASN A 77 5.22 -12.75 -1.73
N GLU A 78 5.19 -12.65 -0.39
CA GLU A 78 4.59 -11.51 0.33
C GLU A 78 5.28 -10.21 -0.12
N TYR A 79 4.51 -9.17 -0.45
CA TYR A 79 5.00 -7.85 -0.85
C TYR A 79 4.62 -6.82 0.22
N MET A 80 5.57 -5.98 0.61
CA MET A 80 5.37 -4.87 1.53
C MET A 80 6.16 -3.67 1.05
N ALA A 81 5.54 -2.50 1.12
CA ALA A 81 6.15 -1.25 0.75
C ALA A 81 5.86 -0.14 1.75
N PHE A 82 6.87 0.72 1.96
CA PHE A 82 6.70 2.04 2.56
C PHE A 82 6.74 3.08 1.44
N ALA A 83 5.75 3.95 1.41
CA ALA A 83 5.89 5.18 0.66
C ALA A 83 6.95 6.06 1.33
N LEU A 84 7.78 6.71 0.52
CA LEU A 84 8.77 7.66 1.03
C LEU A 84 8.19 9.08 0.98
N PRO A 85 8.68 10.00 1.83
CA PRO A 85 8.25 11.40 1.81
C PRO A 85 8.38 12.01 0.43
N SER A 86 7.42 12.87 0.09
CA SER A 86 7.35 13.54 -1.23
C SER A 86 8.57 14.43 -1.55
N THR A 87 9.42 14.71 -0.56
CA THR A 87 10.68 15.45 -0.71
C THR A 87 11.79 14.67 -1.41
N TYR A 88 11.68 13.35 -1.52
CA TYR A 88 12.69 12.52 -2.19
C TYR A 88 12.40 12.39 -3.69
N THR A 89 13.47 12.37 -4.48
CA THR A 89 13.45 12.04 -5.90
C THR A 89 14.27 10.77 -6.14
N LYS A 90 14.23 10.23 -7.37
CA LYS A 90 15.05 9.08 -7.76
C LYS A 90 16.55 9.30 -7.51
N GLU A 91 17.00 10.54 -7.61
CA GLU A 91 18.39 10.95 -7.45
C GLU A 91 18.76 11.19 -5.98
N THR A 92 17.80 11.60 -5.14
CA THR A 92 18.07 11.98 -3.74
C THR A 92 17.70 10.89 -2.73
N VAL A 93 16.90 9.89 -3.13
CA VAL A 93 16.53 8.78 -2.25
C VAL A 93 17.77 8.01 -1.77
N PRO A 94 17.97 7.84 -0.44
CA PRO A 94 19.11 7.10 0.08
C PRO A 94 19.12 5.66 -0.43
N VAL A 95 20.26 5.23 -0.99
CA VAL A 95 20.40 3.87 -1.50
C VAL A 95 20.44 2.87 -0.34
N PRO A 96 19.57 1.85 -0.30
CA PRO A 96 19.60 0.82 0.74
C PRO A 96 20.96 0.09 0.78
N THR A 97 21.41 -0.31 1.97
CA THR A 97 22.58 -1.20 2.11
C THR A 97 22.19 -2.67 2.15
N ASN A 98 20.93 -2.96 2.50
CA ASN A 98 20.39 -4.32 2.50
C ASN A 98 19.82 -4.67 1.12
N PRO A 99 20.31 -5.73 0.45
CA PRO A 99 19.84 -6.10 -0.90
C PRO A 99 18.40 -6.60 -0.95
N ALA A 100 17.79 -6.93 0.20
CA ALA A 100 16.38 -7.28 0.26
C ALA A 100 15.45 -6.07 0.07
N VAL A 101 15.93 -4.85 0.34
CA VAL A 101 15.18 -3.60 0.17
C VAL A 101 15.46 -3.02 -1.21
N LYS A 102 14.43 -2.94 -2.04
CA LYS A 102 14.47 -2.33 -3.36
C LYS A 102 13.81 -0.95 -3.33
N ILE A 103 14.25 -0.06 -4.20
CA ILE A 103 13.58 1.23 -4.43
C ILE A 103 12.83 1.14 -5.76
N GLU A 104 11.54 1.41 -5.72
CA GLU A 104 10.65 1.38 -6.89
C GLU A 104 9.98 2.74 -7.06
N ILE A 105 9.75 3.11 -8.32
CA ILE A 105 9.00 4.31 -8.66
C ILE A 105 7.63 3.85 -9.11
N GLU A 106 6.63 4.11 -8.28
CA GLU A 106 5.24 3.88 -8.60
C GLU A 106 4.75 5.06 -9.44
N PRO A 107 4.40 4.86 -10.72
CA PRO A 107 3.95 5.95 -11.56
C PRO A 107 2.61 6.51 -11.09
N LYS A 108 2.26 7.70 -11.59
CA LYS A 108 0.94 8.29 -11.40
C LYS A 108 -0.15 7.27 -11.75
N LYS A 109 -1.09 7.04 -10.82
CA LYS A 109 -2.19 6.09 -11.00
C LYS A 109 -3.48 6.54 -10.33
N GLU A 110 -4.58 5.97 -10.80
CA GLU A 110 -5.90 6.16 -10.22
C GLU A 110 -6.31 4.90 -9.49
N MET A 111 -6.81 5.07 -8.28
CA MET A 111 -7.21 3.98 -7.40
C MET A 111 -8.63 4.19 -6.88
N ALA A 112 -9.41 3.12 -6.91
CA ALA A 112 -10.61 3.03 -6.11
C ALA A 112 -10.26 2.51 -4.72
N VAL A 113 -10.68 3.23 -3.69
CA VAL A 113 -10.33 2.95 -2.30
C VAL A 113 -11.58 2.79 -1.46
N LEU A 114 -11.61 1.75 -0.62
CA LEU A 114 -12.65 1.50 0.35
C LEU A 114 -12.05 1.40 1.77
N ARG A 115 -12.46 2.33 2.64
CA ARG A 115 -12.01 2.38 4.03
C ARG A 115 -12.79 1.43 4.93
N PHE A 116 -12.08 0.84 5.89
CA PHE A 116 -12.68 0.05 6.97
C PHE A 116 -11.90 0.17 8.28
N SER A 117 -12.59 -0.15 9.38
CA SER A 117 -11.99 -0.24 10.72
C SER A 117 -11.83 -1.69 11.18
N GLY A 118 -11.00 -1.90 12.19
CA GLY A 118 -10.81 -3.20 12.84
C GLY A 118 -9.50 -3.91 12.47
N ARG A 119 -9.39 -5.18 12.90
CA ARG A 119 -8.22 -6.02 12.62
C ARG A 119 -8.14 -6.43 11.14
N THR A 120 -6.94 -6.49 10.61
CA THR A 120 -6.62 -6.93 9.24
C THR A 120 -6.42 -8.44 9.18
N ALA A 121 -7.44 -9.22 9.54
CA ALA A 121 -7.43 -10.66 9.32
C ALA A 121 -7.87 -10.96 7.88
N ASP A 122 -7.23 -11.93 7.20
CA ASP A 122 -7.46 -12.26 5.78
C ASP A 122 -8.94 -12.24 5.38
N VAL A 123 -9.79 -12.96 6.12
CA VAL A 123 -11.24 -13.08 5.84
C VAL A 123 -11.95 -11.72 5.83
N ARG A 124 -11.53 -10.79 6.70
CA ARG A 124 -12.11 -9.45 6.76
C ARG A 124 -11.65 -8.61 5.57
N VAL A 125 -10.35 -8.66 5.25
CA VAL A 125 -9.80 -7.90 4.12
C VAL A 125 -10.45 -8.37 2.82
N GLU A 126 -10.56 -9.69 2.64
CA GLU A 126 -11.16 -10.33 1.46
C GLU A 126 -12.62 -9.90 1.29
N LYS A 127 -13.39 -9.81 2.37
CA LYS A 127 -14.75 -9.25 2.35
C LYS A 127 -14.80 -7.83 1.80
N TYR A 128 -13.87 -6.96 2.20
CA TYR A 128 -13.84 -5.57 1.71
C TYR A 128 -13.36 -5.49 0.26
N VAL A 129 -12.41 -6.34 -0.15
CA VAL A 129 -12.01 -6.46 -1.55
C VAL A 129 -13.17 -6.90 -2.43
N GLN A 130 -13.92 -7.92 -2.02
CA GLN A 130 -15.09 -8.36 -2.79
C GLN A 130 -16.14 -7.26 -2.86
N LYS A 131 -16.41 -6.55 -1.75
CA LYS A 131 -17.32 -5.38 -1.75
C LYS A 131 -16.85 -4.30 -2.76
N LEU A 132 -15.55 -4.01 -2.79
CA LEU A 132 -14.97 -3.03 -3.71
C LEU A 132 -15.09 -3.51 -5.17
N LYS A 133 -14.69 -4.75 -5.48
CA LYS A 133 -14.79 -5.34 -6.83
C LYS A 133 -16.22 -5.34 -7.36
N THR A 134 -17.19 -5.82 -6.58
CA THR A 134 -18.60 -5.82 -6.98
C THR A 134 -19.13 -4.42 -7.25
N SER A 135 -18.73 -3.44 -6.43
CA SER A 135 -19.17 -2.06 -6.61
C SER A 135 -18.56 -1.42 -7.86
N LEU A 136 -17.28 -1.69 -8.16
CA LEU A 136 -16.65 -1.23 -9.40
C LEU A 136 -17.32 -1.83 -10.63
N GLN A 137 -17.62 -3.13 -10.59
CA GLN A 137 -18.33 -3.81 -11.67
C GLN A 137 -19.73 -3.22 -11.90
N ALA A 138 -20.49 -2.95 -10.83
CA ALA A 138 -21.81 -2.34 -10.93
C ALA A 138 -21.78 -0.91 -11.52
N GLN A 139 -20.65 -0.23 -11.44
CA GLN A 139 -20.45 1.11 -12.00
C GLN A 139 -19.79 1.09 -13.39
N GLY A 140 -19.49 -0.09 -13.93
CA GLY A 140 -18.76 -0.24 -15.20
C GLY A 140 -17.32 0.28 -15.14
N ILE A 141 -16.71 0.37 -13.95
CA ILE A 141 -15.33 0.83 -13.78
C ILE A 141 -14.39 -0.36 -13.88
N GLN A 142 -13.45 -0.30 -14.82
CA GLN A 142 -12.48 -1.36 -15.04
C GLN A 142 -11.33 -1.30 -14.02
N SER A 143 -11.15 -2.38 -13.27
CA SER A 143 -9.97 -2.59 -12.41
C SER A 143 -8.72 -2.93 -13.24
N ARG A 144 -7.58 -2.44 -12.78
CA ARG A 144 -6.23 -2.76 -13.25
C ARG A 144 -5.45 -3.35 -12.08
N GLY A 145 -4.82 -4.50 -12.28
CA GLY A 145 -3.98 -5.13 -11.27
C GLY A 145 -4.71 -5.75 -10.07
N GLU A 146 -3.91 -6.14 -9.08
CA GLU A 146 -4.37 -6.84 -7.88
C GLU A 146 -4.70 -5.85 -6.74
N PRO A 147 -5.61 -6.24 -5.82
CA PRO A 147 -5.92 -5.41 -4.66
C PRO A 147 -4.74 -5.27 -3.70
N VAL A 148 -4.63 -4.09 -3.11
CA VAL A 148 -3.64 -3.77 -2.07
C VAL A 148 -4.31 -3.40 -0.76
N LEU A 149 -3.68 -3.75 0.35
CA LEU A 149 -4.07 -3.33 1.69
C LEU A 149 -3.18 -2.17 2.14
N MET A 150 -3.80 -1.04 2.46
CA MET A 150 -3.15 0.15 2.98
C MET A 150 -3.45 0.31 4.48
N ARG A 151 -2.39 0.30 5.30
CA ARG A 151 -2.48 0.35 6.77
C ARG A 151 -1.89 1.66 7.27
N TYR A 152 -2.70 2.48 7.93
CA TYR A 152 -2.31 3.84 8.33
C TYR A 152 -1.81 3.95 9.76
N ASN A 153 -2.08 2.94 10.57
CA ASN A 153 -1.82 2.99 12.00
C ASN A 153 -0.65 2.10 12.38
N SER A 154 0.10 2.57 13.37
CA SER A 154 1.16 1.82 14.03
C SER A 154 0.63 0.48 14.57
N PRO A 155 1.47 -0.58 14.62
CA PRO A 155 1.12 -1.85 15.27
C PRO A 155 0.65 -1.71 16.72
N PHE A 156 0.97 -0.61 17.42
CA PHE A 156 0.52 -0.34 18.79
C PHE A 156 -0.86 0.32 18.89
N THR A 157 -1.47 0.74 17.78
CA THR A 157 -2.80 1.37 17.80
C THR A 157 -3.89 0.32 18.11
N PRO A 158 -4.82 0.57 19.05
CA PRO A 158 -5.92 -0.34 19.34
C PRO A 158 -6.73 -0.69 18.08
N GLY A 159 -7.10 -1.96 17.91
CA GLY A 159 -7.66 -2.48 16.66
C GLY A 159 -8.91 -1.75 16.16
N PHE A 160 -9.78 -1.28 17.05
CA PHE A 160 -10.99 -0.53 16.71
C PHE A 160 -10.72 0.91 16.25
N LEU A 161 -9.54 1.46 16.58
CA LEU A 161 -9.08 2.78 16.13
C LEU A 161 -8.23 2.72 14.86
N ARG A 162 -7.93 1.51 14.35
CA ARG A 162 -7.17 1.35 13.11
C ARG A 162 -8.03 1.72 11.90
N ARG A 163 -7.50 2.63 11.08
CA ARG A 163 -7.88 2.92 9.70
C ARG A 163 -7.07 2.00 8.79
N ASN A 164 -7.79 1.17 8.08
CA ASN A 164 -7.27 0.38 6.97
C ASN A 164 -8.09 0.67 5.73
N GLU A 165 -7.49 0.47 4.57
CA GLU A 165 -8.13 0.69 3.29
C GLU A 165 -7.75 -0.46 2.35
N VAL A 166 -8.70 -0.95 1.57
CA VAL A 166 -8.40 -1.77 0.39
C VAL A 166 -8.44 -0.87 -0.83
N GLY A 167 -7.46 -1.02 -1.71
CA GLY A 167 -7.33 -0.25 -2.93
C GLY A 167 -7.20 -1.16 -4.14
N ILE A 168 -7.78 -0.76 -5.26
CA ILE A 168 -7.59 -1.42 -6.56
C ILE A 168 -7.29 -0.31 -7.57
N GLU A 169 -6.23 -0.46 -8.34
CA GLU A 169 -5.96 0.47 -9.44
C GLU A 169 -7.07 0.35 -10.50
N ILE A 170 -7.42 1.45 -11.15
CA ILE A 170 -8.51 1.48 -12.12
C ILE A 170 -8.13 2.28 -13.36
N SER A 171 -8.83 2.02 -14.45
CA SER A 171 -8.86 2.94 -15.59
C SER A 171 -10.04 3.89 -15.41
N PHE A 172 -9.81 5.11 -14.92
CA PHE A 172 -10.88 6.08 -14.74
C PHE A 172 -10.74 7.23 -15.73
N ASN A 173 -11.14 6.96 -16.98
CA ASN A 173 -11.21 7.99 -18.01
C ASN A 173 -12.41 8.92 -17.72
N LYS A 174 -12.17 10.04 -17.04
CA LYS A 174 -13.17 11.11 -16.88
C LYS A 174 -12.54 12.48 -16.97
#